data_AF-A0A0B1SBF1-F1
#
_entry.id   AF-A0A0B1SBF1-F1
#
_cell.length_a   1.000
_cell.length_b   1.000
_cell.length_c   1.000
_cell.angle_alpha   90.00
_cell.angle_beta   90.00
_cell.angle_gamma   90.00
#
_symmetry.space_group_name_H-M   'P 1'
#
loop_
_entity.id
_entity.type
_entity.pdbx_description
1 polymer ?
#
loop_
_entity_poly.entity_id
_entity_poly.type
_entity_poly.pdbx_seq_one_letter_code
_entity_poly.pdbx_strand_id
1 'polypeptide(L)'
;MKNILRWQHVAPTCPDTVDGFPFDKRDPLIIDGEFPHVMVMGNQPQSESQWYEGENGERCLMIAVPRFSKTRTIVLLDLDTMEIFHEEFFNG
;
A
#
# COMPACT_ATOMS: atom_id res chain seq x y z
N MET A 1 0.24 3.81 6.92
CA MET A 1 -0.26 3.91 5.52
C MET A 1 -0.40 5.37 5.09
N LYS A 2 -1.30 6.18 5.68
CA LYS A 2 -1.55 7.58 5.28
C LYS A 2 -0.32 8.48 5.14
N ASN A 3 0.65 8.37 6.04
CA ASN A 3 1.83 9.23 6.00
C ASN A 3 2.70 9.00 4.76
N ILE A 4 2.71 7.78 4.19
CA ILE A 4 3.44 7.50 2.95
C ILE A 4 2.88 8.33 1.79
N LEU A 5 1.54 8.39 1.67
CA LEU A 5 0.87 9.21 0.66
C LEU A 5 1.04 10.71 0.93
N ARG A 6 0.97 11.13 2.20
CA ARG A 6 1.18 12.53 2.59
C ARG A 6 2.60 13.02 2.26
N TRP A 7 3.61 12.18 2.50
CA TRP A 7 5.00 12.51 2.24
C TRP A 7 5.42 12.22 0.81
N GLN A 8 4.58 11.52 0.04
CA GLN A 8 4.91 10.99 -1.27
C GLN A 8 6.23 10.21 -1.26
N HIS A 9 6.44 9.40 -0.21
CA HIS A 9 7.68 8.66 0.01
C HIS A 9 7.39 7.28 0.63
N VAL A 10 7.70 6.21 -0.11
CA VAL A 10 7.34 4.83 0.22
C VAL A 10 8.06 4.30 1.47
N ALA A 11 9.33 4.65 1.65
CA ALA A 11 10.12 4.27 2.81
C ALA A 11 10.98 5.44 3.32
N PRO A 12 10.39 6.43 4.02
CA PRO A 12 11.07 7.66 4.44
C PRO A 12 12.18 7.44 5.48
N THR A 13 12.26 6.23 6.04
CA THR A 13 13.31 5.82 6.96
C THR A 13 14.44 5.05 6.26
N CYS A 14 14.41 4.95 4.92
CA CYS A 14 15.57 4.52 4.14
C CYS A 14 16.60 5.67 4.08
N PRO A 15 17.90 5.41 4.26
CA PRO A 15 18.54 4.11 4.48
C PRO A 15 18.66 3.69 5.96
N ASP A 16 18.24 4.54 6.90
CA ASP A 16 18.51 4.37 8.34
C ASP A 16 17.95 3.07 8.95
N THR A 17 16.78 2.58 8.48
CA THR A 17 16.13 1.37 9.00
C THR A 17 15.81 0.31 7.95
N VAL A 18 16.00 0.61 6.67
CA VAL A 18 15.76 -0.29 5.54
C VAL A 18 16.93 -0.12 4.59
N ASP A 19 17.57 -1.21 4.19
CA ASP A 19 18.69 -1.17 3.26
C ASP A 19 18.28 -0.51 1.94
N GLY A 20 18.97 0.56 1.58
CA GLY A 20 18.84 1.22 0.28
C GLY A 20 19.93 0.77 -0.68
N PHE A 21 19.61 0.68 -1.97
CA PHE A 21 20.65 0.63 -3.00
C PHE A 21 21.07 2.07 -3.35
N PRO A 22 22.38 2.38 -3.48
CA PRO A 22 22.81 3.73 -3.82
C PRO A 22 22.41 4.06 -5.26
N PHE A 23 21.48 4.99 -5.42
CA PHE A 23 21.07 5.52 -6.73
C PHE A 23 21.62 6.94 -6.89
N ASP A 24 22.46 7.16 -7.91
CA ASP A 24 23.21 8.41 -8.06
C ASP A 24 22.38 9.61 -8.57
N LYS A 25 21.13 9.40 -9.03
CA LYS A 25 20.38 10.44 -9.77
C LYS A 25 18.97 10.72 -9.25
N ARG A 26 18.28 9.72 -8.73
CA ARG A 26 16.88 9.83 -8.28
C ARG A 26 16.61 8.74 -7.25
N ASP A 27 15.95 9.11 -6.16
CA ASP A 27 15.47 8.14 -5.19
C ASP A 27 14.22 7.43 -5.74
N PRO A 28 14.25 6.11 -5.95
CA PRO A 28 13.10 5.36 -6.46
C PRO A 28 11.97 5.20 -5.44
N LEU A 29 12.16 5.62 -4.19
CA LEU A 29 11.16 5.54 -3.13
C LEU A 29 10.26 6.79 -3.08
N ILE A 30 10.60 7.83 -3.84
CA ILE A 30 9.73 9.00 -4.03
C ILE A 30 8.59 8.61 -4.98
N ILE A 31 7.36 8.93 -4.59
CA ILE A 31 6.18 8.82 -5.45
C ILE A 31 6.13 10.08 -6.29
N ASP A 32 6.39 9.96 -7.59
CA ASP A 32 6.44 11.10 -8.50
C ASP A 32 5.67 10.88 -9.80
N GLY A 33 5.37 11.99 -10.49
CA GLY A 33 4.48 11.99 -11.65
C GLY A 33 3.03 12.06 -11.22
N GLU A 34 2.37 10.91 -11.11
CA GLU A 34 0.94 10.81 -10.83
C GLU A 34 0.65 10.27 -9.44
N PHE A 35 -0.37 10.80 -8.78
CA PHE A 35 -0.82 10.30 -7.49
C PHE A 35 -1.50 8.93 -7.69
N PRO A 36 -1.15 7.90 -6.89
CA PRO A 36 -1.66 6.56 -7.12
C PRO A 36 -3.17 6.48 -6.84
N HIS A 37 -3.92 5.82 -7.72
CA HIS A 37 -5.33 5.52 -7.50
C HIS A 37 -5.51 4.44 -6.41
N VAL A 38 -4.57 3.51 -6.32
CA VAL A 38 -4.55 2.39 -5.36
C VAL A 38 -3.14 2.21 -4.83
N MET A 39 -3.00 2.02 -3.52
CA MET A 39 -1.73 1.71 -2.88
C MET A 39 -1.86 0.45 -2.02
N VAL A 40 -1.08 -0.57 -2.34
CA VAL A 40 -1.13 -1.88 -1.67
C VAL A 40 0.09 -2.04 -0.75
N MET A 41 -0.15 -2.38 0.52
CA MET A 41 0.89 -2.73 1.49
C MET A 41 0.78 -4.20 1.87
N GLY A 42 1.82 -4.97 1.56
CA GLY A 42 1.85 -6.41 1.82
C GLY A 42 2.21 -6.79 3.26
N ASN A 43 2.01 -8.07 3.57
CA ASN A 43 2.50 -8.74 4.78
C ASN A 43 2.06 -8.07 6.09
N GLN A 44 0.89 -7.45 6.09
CA GLN A 44 0.32 -6.77 7.25
C GLN A 44 -0.23 -7.80 8.26
N PRO A 45 -0.39 -7.44 9.56
CA PRO A 45 -0.92 -8.36 10.56
C PRO A 45 -2.39 -8.73 10.32
N GLN A 46 -3.16 -7.84 9.70
CA GLN A 46 -4.57 -8.02 9.38
C GLN A 46 -4.90 -7.32 8.06
N SER A 47 -6.04 -7.69 7.45
CA SER A 47 -6.53 -6.99 6.27
C SER A 47 -7.27 -5.72 6.66
N GLU A 48 -7.02 -4.64 5.94
CA GLU A 48 -7.70 -3.36 6.13
C GLU A 48 -7.73 -2.62 4.79
N SER A 49 -8.78 -1.83 4.54
CA SER A 49 -8.80 -0.90 3.41
C SER A 49 -9.37 0.45 3.84
N GLN A 50 -8.84 1.53 3.28
CA GLN A 50 -9.28 2.87 3.60
C GLN A 50 -8.98 3.84 2.46
N TRP A 51 -9.94 4.72 2.19
CA TRP A 51 -9.72 5.86 1.30
C TRP A 51 -8.85 6.94 1.98
N TYR A 52 -7.83 7.38 1.27
CA TYR A 52 -7.11 8.62 1.54
C TYR A 52 -7.64 9.71 0.63
N GLU A 53 -7.84 10.89 1.20
CA GLU A 53 -8.22 12.12 0.48
C GLU A 53 -7.18 13.19 0.82
N GLY A 54 -6.53 13.70 -0.22
CA GLY A 54 -5.57 14.80 -0.16
C GLY A 54 -6.25 16.16 -0.22
N GLU A 55 -5.49 17.21 0.10
CA GLU A 55 -6.01 18.59 0.15
C GLU A 55 -6.36 19.14 -1.25
N ASN A 56 -5.79 18.59 -2.32
CA ASN A 56 -6.06 19.02 -3.69
C ASN A 56 -7.04 18.09 -4.43
N GLY A 57 -7.79 17.27 -3.69
CA GLY A 57 -8.72 16.29 -4.25
C GLY A 57 -8.04 15.01 -4.75
N GLU A 58 -6.75 14.79 -4.45
CA GLU A 58 -6.12 13.51 -4.72
C GLU A 58 -6.79 12.42 -3.90
N ARG A 59 -7.08 11.27 -4.52
CA ARG A 59 -7.76 10.17 -3.85
C ARG A 59 -7.05 8.86 -4.13
N CYS A 60 -6.77 8.09 -3.07
CA CYS A 60 -6.12 6.79 -3.17
C CYS A 60 -6.82 5.77 -2.28
N LEU A 61 -7.13 4.60 -2.82
CA LEU A 61 -7.55 3.45 -2.03
C LEU A 61 -6.31 2.76 -1.44
N MET A 62 -6.14 2.82 -0.12
CA MET A 62 -5.07 2.09 0.56
C MET A 62 -5.56 0.70 0.94
N ILE A 63 -4.76 -0.33 0.67
CA ILE A 63 -5.10 -1.73 0.95
C ILE A 63 -3.96 -2.39 1.72
N ALA A 64 -4.23 -2.78 2.97
CA ALA A 64 -3.38 -3.65 3.76
C ALA A 64 -3.72 -5.12 3.44
N VAL A 65 -2.78 -5.80 2.79
CA VAL A 65 -2.89 -7.23 2.48
C VAL A 65 -2.24 -8.02 3.61
N PRO A 66 -2.97 -8.92 4.28
CA PRO A 66 -2.44 -9.66 5.41
C PRO A 66 -1.42 -10.71 4.95
N ARG A 67 -0.61 -11.18 5.90
CA ARG A 67 0.28 -12.31 5.67
C ARG A 67 -0.51 -13.60 5.42
N PHE A 68 -0.64 -14.01 4.16
CA PHE A 68 -1.37 -15.22 3.76
C PHE A 68 -0.93 -16.47 4.54
N SER A 69 0.37 -16.67 4.79
CA SER A 69 0.87 -17.85 5.51
C SER A 69 0.44 -17.93 6.99
N LYS A 70 -0.17 -16.86 7.52
CA LYS A 70 -0.73 -16.81 8.88
C LYS A 70 -2.26 -16.73 8.86
N THR A 71 -2.83 -15.90 8.00
CA THR A 71 -4.27 -15.62 7.99
C THR A 71 -5.05 -16.47 6.99
N ARG A 72 -4.39 -17.00 5.95
CA ARG A 72 -5.01 -17.67 4.79
C ARG A 72 -6.06 -16.80 4.10
N THR A 73 -5.88 -15.49 4.17
CA THR A 73 -6.79 -14.49 3.59
C THR A 73 -6.18 -13.91 2.33
N ILE A 74 -6.97 -13.82 1.26
CA ILE A 74 -6.65 -12.99 0.09
C ILE A 74 -7.58 -11.78 0.05
N VAL A 75 -7.14 -10.74 -0.67
CA VAL A 75 -7.91 -9.52 -0.90
C VAL A 75 -8.20 -9.42 -2.40
N LEU A 76 -9.46 -9.27 -2.77
CA LEU A 76 -9.92 -9.03 -4.13
C LEU A 76 -10.34 -7.56 -4.25
N LEU A 77 -9.85 -6.89 -5.29
CA LEU A 77 -10.23 -5.52 -5.64
C LEU A 77 -10.99 -5.56 -6.96
N ASP A 78 -12.22 -5.08 -6.94
CA ASP A 78 -12.98 -4.78 -8.15
C ASP A 78 -12.49 -3.44 -8.72
N LEU A 79 -12.03 -3.43 -9.96
CA LEU A 79 -11.46 -2.23 -10.60
C LEU A 79 -12.54 -1.30 -11.17
N ASP A 80 -13.76 -1.78 -11.40
CA ASP A 80 -14.86 -0.98 -11.90
C ASP A 80 -15.54 -0.23 -10.75
N THR A 81 -15.68 -0.88 -9.59
CA THR A 81 -16.39 -0.31 -8.42
C THR A 81 -15.46 0.19 -7.32
N MET A 82 -14.19 -0.24 -7.32
CA MET A 82 -13.22 -0.04 -6.24
C MET A 82 -13.64 -0.71 -4.90
N GLU A 83 -14.52 -1.71 -4.96
CA GLU A 83 -14.93 -2.51 -3.81
C GLU A 83 -13.87 -3.55 -3.43
N ILE A 84 -13.79 -3.85 -2.14
CA ILE A 84 -12.83 -4.80 -1.56
C ILE A 84 -13.58 -6.00 -0.98
N PHE A 85 -13.18 -7.20 -1.40
CA PHE A 85 -13.65 -8.46 -0.86
C PHE A 85 -12.52 -9.24 -0.22
N HIS A 86 -12.84 -10.00 0.82
CA HIS A 86 -11.90 -10.83 1.56
C HIS A 86 -12.34 -12.29 1.47
N GLU A 87 -11.42 -13.15 1.05
CA GLU A 87 -11.68 -14.60 0.97
C GLU A 87 -10.71 -15.32 1.90
N GLU A 88 -11.25 -16.10 2.83
CA GLU A 88 -10.50 -16.91 3.79
C GLU A 88 -10.51 -18.38 3.40
N PHE A 89 -9.32 -18.97 3.26
CA PHE A 89 -9.16 -20.38 2.95
C PHE A 89 -9.00 -21.18 4.24
N PHE A 90 -9.97 -22.01 4.57
CA PHE A 90 -9.82 -23.04 5.60
C PHE A 90 -9.48 -24.36 4.92
N ASN A 91 -8.40 -25.02 5.35
CA ASN A 91 -8.21 -26.43 5.02
C ASN A 91 -9.15 -27.22 5.93
N GLY A 92 -10.06 -28.00 5.33
CA GLY A 92 -10.82 -29.03 6.03
C GLY A 92 -9.92 -30.14 6.58
#